data_AF-B9SAB1-F1
#
_entry.id   AF-B9SAB1-F1
#
_cell.length_a   1.000
_cell.length_b   1.000
_cell.length_c   1.000
_cell.angle_alpha   90.00
_cell.angle_beta   90.00
_cell.angle_gamma   90.00
#
_symmetry.space_group_name_H-M   'P 1'
#
loop_
_entity.id
_entity.type
_entity.pdbx_description
1 polymer ?
#
loop_
_entity_poly.entity_id
_entity_poly.type
_entity_poly.pdbx_seq_one_letter_code
_entity_poly.pdbx_strand_id
1 'polypeptide(L)'
;IENEYGNIEAAFHEKGSSYVHWAAKMAVDLQTGVPWIMCKQIDAPDPVINTCNGMKCGETFGGPNSPNKPSLWTENWTSFYQVYGGEPYIRSAQDIAFHVALFIAKNGSYVNYYMYHGGTNFGRTAAAYVITGYYDQAPLDEYGLIRQPKWGHLKELHAVIKSCSTTLLEGVQTNLSVGQLQQAYMFEAQGGGCVAFLVNNDSVNATVGFRNKSFELLPKSISILPDCDNIIFNTAKVNAGSNRRITTSSKKLNTWEKYIDVIPNYSDSTIKSDTLLEHMNTTKDKSDYLWYTFSFQPNLSCTKPLLHVESLAHVAYAFVNNKYSGSAHGSKNGKVPFIMEVPIVLDDDGLSNNISILSVLVGLSVGLLGETLQLYGKEHLEMVKWSKADISIAQPLTWFKLEFDTPKGNDPVVLNLATMSKGEAWVNGQSIGRYWISFLTSKGHPSQTL
;
A
#
# COMPACT_ATOMS: atom_id res chain seq x y z
N ILE A 1 15.08 8.57 -12.30
CA ILE A 1 16.14 8.12 -11.36
C ILE A 1 15.73 8.60 -9.98
N GLU A 2 16.06 7.87 -8.92
CA GLU A 2 15.59 8.15 -7.55
C GLU A 2 14.05 8.19 -7.40
N ASN A 3 13.55 8.33 -6.16
CA ASN A 3 12.12 8.47 -5.89
C ASN A 3 11.82 9.35 -4.66
N GLU A 4 11.26 10.54 -4.89
CA GLU A 4 10.91 11.53 -3.86
C GLU A 4 12.05 11.96 -2.91
N TYR A 5 13.32 11.89 -3.38
CA TYR A 5 14.49 12.19 -2.55
C TYR A 5 14.48 13.61 -1.96
N GLY A 6 13.93 14.60 -2.67
CA GLY A 6 13.74 15.96 -2.14
C GLY A 6 12.91 16.07 -0.86
N ASN A 7 12.14 15.05 -0.48
CA ASN A 7 11.49 14.98 0.85
C ASN A 7 12.51 14.79 2.00
N ILE A 8 13.66 14.15 1.73
CA ILE A 8 14.66 13.74 2.74
C ILE A 8 16.02 14.42 2.55
N GLU A 9 16.29 14.98 1.37
CA GLU A 9 17.56 15.61 1.00
C GLU A 9 18.11 16.57 2.07
N ALA A 10 17.25 17.43 2.62
CA ALA A 10 17.64 18.43 3.63
C ALA A 10 18.25 17.80 4.90
N ALA A 11 17.91 16.55 5.23
CA ALA A 11 18.50 15.82 6.36
C ALA A 11 19.96 15.42 6.13
N PHE A 12 20.45 15.49 4.89
CA PHE A 12 21.84 15.21 4.52
C PHE A 12 22.67 16.48 4.24
N HIS A 13 22.07 17.67 4.42
CA HIS A 13 22.70 18.97 4.17
C HIS A 13 23.35 19.02 2.77
N GLU A 14 24.57 19.56 2.65
CA GLU A 14 25.33 19.68 1.40
C GLU A 14 25.53 18.34 0.67
N LYS A 15 25.57 17.21 1.41
CA LYS A 15 25.68 15.87 0.80
C LYS A 15 24.41 15.44 0.08
N GLY A 16 23.24 15.95 0.47
CA GLY A 16 21.98 15.68 -0.20
C GLY A 16 21.98 16.23 -1.63
N SER A 17 22.24 17.53 -1.80
CA SER A 17 22.29 18.14 -3.13
C SER A 17 23.47 17.61 -3.96
N SER A 18 24.62 17.34 -3.34
CA SER A 18 25.74 16.66 -4.02
C SER A 18 25.35 15.28 -4.57
N TYR A 19 24.53 14.53 -3.83
CA TYR A 19 24.00 13.24 -4.26
C TYR A 19 22.98 13.38 -5.40
N VAL A 20 22.07 14.35 -5.33
CA VAL A 20 21.11 14.66 -6.42
C VAL A 20 21.83 14.94 -7.74
N HIS A 21 22.87 15.79 -7.70
CA HIS A 21 23.69 16.10 -8.87
C HIS A 21 24.43 14.87 -9.41
N TRP A 22 25.01 14.04 -8.53
CA TRP A 22 25.66 12.79 -8.93
C TRP A 22 24.67 11.80 -9.56
N ALA A 23 23.51 11.58 -8.94
CA ALA A 23 22.51 10.61 -9.40
C ALA A 23 21.89 11.00 -10.74
N ALA A 24 21.57 12.29 -10.90
CA ALA A 24 21.09 12.85 -12.16
C ALA A 24 22.14 12.73 -13.28
N LYS A 25 23.39 13.14 -13.01
CA LYS A 25 24.49 13.00 -13.99
C LYS A 25 24.73 11.55 -14.38
N MET A 26 24.84 10.65 -13.40
CA MET A 26 25.04 9.22 -13.63
C MET A 26 23.96 8.64 -14.54
N ALA A 27 22.69 8.94 -14.28
CA ALA A 27 21.58 8.47 -15.10
C ALA A 27 21.62 9.01 -16.53
N VAL A 28 21.94 10.30 -16.71
CA VAL A 28 22.05 10.94 -18.03
C VAL A 28 23.24 10.40 -18.84
N ASP A 29 24.38 10.14 -18.18
CA ASP A 29 25.57 9.56 -18.79
C ASP A 29 25.35 8.11 -19.30
N LEU A 30 24.27 7.41 -18.90
CA LEU A 30 23.87 6.12 -19.48
C LEU A 30 23.31 6.22 -20.91
N GLN A 31 23.07 7.43 -21.43
CA GLN A 31 22.70 7.69 -22.83
C GLN A 31 21.52 6.85 -23.35
N THR A 32 20.47 6.71 -22.54
CA THR A 32 19.27 5.89 -22.83
C THR A 32 18.46 6.32 -24.06
N GLY A 33 18.75 7.49 -24.65
CA GLY A 33 18.04 8.05 -25.80
C GLY A 33 16.68 8.68 -25.49
N VAL A 34 16.25 8.70 -24.22
CA VAL A 34 14.96 9.25 -23.77
C VAL A 34 15.12 10.12 -22.51
N PRO A 35 14.18 11.06 -22.22
CA PRO A 35 14.30 11.94 -21.06
C PRO A 35 14.28 11.20 -19.71
N TRP A 36 15.04 11.73 -18.75
CA TRP A 36 14.99 11.31 -17.35
C TRP A 36 14.07 12.20 -16.52
N ILE A 37 13.43 11.60 -15.52
CA ILE A 37 12.57 12.26 -14.53
C ILE A 37 13.04 12.01 -13.09
N MET A 38 12.73 12.95 -12.20
CA MET A 38 12.83 12.85 -10.73
C MET A 38 11.56 13.41 -10.07
N CYS A 39 10.84 12.58 -9.32
CA CYS A 39 9.62 13.00 -8.63
C CYS A 39 9.91 13.72 -7.31
N LYS A 40 9.13 14.76 -7.00
CA LYS A 40 9.32 15.68 -5.85
C LYS A 40 10.76 16.25 -5.69
N GLN A 41 11.49 16.41 -6.79
CA GLN A 41 12.85 16.96 -6.78
C GLN A 41 12.86 18.35 -7.43
N ILE A 42 12.64 19.40 -6.63
CA ILE A 42 12.45 20.78 -7.16
C ILE A 42 13.72 21.31 -7.86
N ASP A 43 14.90 20.93 -7.39
CA ASP A 43 16.20 21.34 -7.91
C ASP A 43 16.81 20.34 -8.93
N ALA A 44 16.02 19.39 -9.46
CA ALA A 44 16.52 18.39 -10.41
C ALA A 44 17.30 19.03 -11.58
N PRO A 45 18.61 18.74 -11.74
CA PRO A 45 19.47 19.47 -12.66
C PRO A 45 19.21 19.08 -14.11
N ASP A 46 19.47 20.01 -15.03
CA ASP A 46 19.29 19.77 -16.46
C ASP A 46 20.17 18.61 -16.98
N PRO A 47 19.66 17.76 -17.89
CA PRO A 47 18.36 17.83 -18.57
C PRO A 47 17.19 17.12 -17.84
N VAL A 48 17.34 16.73 -16.58
CA VAL A 48 16.33 15.91 -15.85
C VAL A 48 15.08 16.73 -15.53
N ILE A 49 13.90 16.15 -15.75
CA ILE A 49 12.60 16.81 -15.53
C ILE A 49 12.09 16.53 -14.11
N ASN A 50 11.79 17.59 -13.35
CA ASN A 50 11.12 17.46 -12.05
C ASN A 50 9.63 17.19 -12.22
N THR A 51 9.07 16.27 -11.42
CA THR A 51 7.66 15.85 -11.55
C THR A 51 6.90 15.91 -10.24
N CYS A 52 5.58 15.99 -10.32
CA CYS A 52 4.69 16.04 -9.16
C CYS A 52 4.14 14.66 -8.77
N ASN A 53 4.03 14.44 -7.46
CA ASN A 53 3.34 13.31 -6.85
C ASN A 53 2.35 13.83 -5.79
N GLY A 54 1.18 13.19 -5.69
CA GLY A 54 0.15 13.54 -4.71
C GLY A 54 -1.27 13.37 -5.25
N MET A 55 -2.27 13.77 -4.46
CA MET A 55 -3.67 13.76 -4.92
C MET A 55 -4.04 14.98 -5.77
N LYS A 56 -3.35 16.11 -5.61
CA LYS A 56 -3.84 17.43 -6.01
C LYS A 56 -2.87 18.28 -6.82
N CYS A 57 -2.02 17.68 -7.67
CA CYS A 57 -1.00 18.44 -8.41
C CYS A 57 -1.57 19.54 -9.33
N GLY A 58 -2.82 19.45 -9.78
CA GLY A 58 -3.50 20.58 -10.46
C GLY A 58 -3.70 21.83 -9.59
N GLU A 59 -3.63 21.71 -8.27
CA GLU A 59 -3.60 22.81 -7.30
C GLU A 59 -2.19 23.04 -6.74
N THR A 60 -1.47 21.97 -6.39
CA THR A 60 -0.26 22.05 -5.55
C THR A 60 1.06 22.05 -6.32
N PHE A 61 1.09 21.75 -7.62
CA PHE A 61 2.33 21.79 -8.38
C PHE A 61 2.64 23.23 -8.84
N GLY A 62 3.80 23.75 -8.41
CA GLY A 62 4.30 25.06 -8.85
C GLY A 62 4.74 25.09 -10.32
N GLY A 63 4.88 23.92 -10.95
CA GLY A 63 5.37 23.77 -12.32
C GLY A 63 6.78 23.16 -12.39
N PRO A 64 7.29 22.95 -13.61
CA PRO A 64 8.66 22.51 -13.83
C PRO A 64 9.66 23.58 -13.40
N ASN A 65 10.88 23.17 -13.04
CA ASN A 65 11.93 24.07 -12.56
C ASN A 65 12.68 24.83 -13.68
N SER A 66 12.24 24.67 -14.93
CA SER A 66 12.73 25.38 -16.11
C SER A 66 11.59 25.55 -17.12
N PRO A 67 11.46 26.70 -17.82
CA PRO A 67 10.40 26.92 -18.81
C PRO A 67 10.49 25.98 -20.03
N ASN A 68 11.64 25.34 -20.24
CA ASN A 68 11.86 24.40 -21.34
C ASN A 68 11.47 22.95 -21.01
N LYS A 69 10.93 22.69 -19.81
CA LYS A 69 10.53 21.36 -19.34
C LYS A 69 9.00 21.25 -19.30
N PRO A 70 8.41 20.05 -19.55
CA PRO A 70 6.97 19.84 -19.46
C PRO A 70 6.48 19.66 -18.01
N SER A 71 5.23 20.05 -17.73
CA SER A 71 4.54 19.71 -16.49
C SER A 71 4.08 18.24 -16.47
N LEU A 72 4.70 17.42 -15.62
CA LEU A 72 4.40 15.98 -15.49
C LEU A 72 3.91 15.61 -14.07
N TRP A 73 2.83 14.84 -13.99
CA TRP A 73 2.29 14.28 -12.75
C TRP A 73 2.49 12.75 -12.75
N THR A 74 3.53 12.30 -12.03
CA THR A 74 3.99 10.90 -12.01
C THR A 74 3.21 10.00 -11.07
N GLU A 75 2.60 10.55 -10.01
CA GLU A 75 1.72 9.79 -9.12
C GLU A 75 0.46 10.58 -8.75
N ASN A 76 -0.63 10.38 -9.49
CA ASN A 76 -1.96 10.80 -9.08
C ASN A 76 -2.56 9.72 -8.17
N TRP A 77 -2.49 9.95 -6.86
CA TRP A 77 -2.89 8.98 -5.85
C TRP A 77 -4.40 8.66 -5.92
N THR A 78 -4.79 7.55 -6.54
CA THR A 78 -6.20 7.16 -6.79
C THR A 78 -6.95 6.69 -5.54
N SER A 79 -6.21 6.46 -4.47
CA SER A 79 -6.57 5.97 -3.15
C SER A 79 -5.35 6.24 -2.24
N PHE A 80 -5.28 5.58 -1.09
CA PHE A 80 -4.03 5.33 -0.38
C PHE A 80 -3.85 3.82 -0.17
N TYR A 81 -2.63 3.36 0.10
CA TYR A 81 -2.40 1.97 0.52
C TYR A 81 -3.04 1.72 1.89
N GLN A 82 -3.54 0.52 2.13
CA GLN A 82 -4.16 0.13 3.40
C GLN A 82 -3.15 -0.63 4.27
N VAL A 83 -3.23 -0.43 5.59
CA VAL A 83 -2.36 -1.10 6.58
C VAL A 83 -3.20 -2.02 7.47
N TYR A 84 -2.56 -3.00 8.12
CA TYR A 84 -3.23 -3.84 9.12
C TYR A 84 -3.78 -2.95 10.26
N GLY A 85 -5.04 -3.20 10.67
CA GLY A 85 -5.80 -2.32 11.57
C GLY A 85 -6.29 -1.00 10.95
N GLY A 86 -5.98 -0.71 9.68
CA GLY A 86 -6.41 0.47 8.96
C GLY A 86 -7.72 0.29 8.18
N GLU A 87 -8.48 1.36 8.05
CA GLU A 87 -9.63 1.49 7.13
C GLU A 87 -9.14 1.92 5.73
N PRO A 88 -9.83 1.53 4.63
CA PRO A 88 -9.45 1.95 3.28
C PRO A 88 -9.78 3.44 3.01
N TYR A 89 -8.83 4.19 2.45
CA TYR A 89 -9.08 5.57 2.03
C TYR A 89 -9.79 5.62 0.67
N ILE A 90 -11.08 5.99 0.67
CA ILE A 90 -11.88 6.07 -0.57
C ILE A 90 -11.80 7.47 -1.17
N ARG A 91 -11.05 7.62 -2.26
CA ARG A 91 -11.07 8.80 -3.13
C ARG A 91 -12.15 8.66 -4.21
N SER A 92 -12.99 9.69 -4.39
CA SER A 92 -14.10 9.66 -5.36
C SER A 92 -13.63 9.76 -6.81
N ALA A 93 -14.48 9.34 -7.75
CA ALA A 93 -14.19 9.47 -9.18
C ALA A 93 -14.14 10.95 -9.60
N GLN A 94 -15.03 11.76 -9.01
CA GLN A 94 -15.19 13.18 -9.28
C GLN A 94 -13.98 14.00 -8.85
N ASP A 95 -13.42 13.73 -7.67
CA ASP A 95 -12.23 14.43 -7.16
C ASP A 95 -10.98 14.12 -8.01
N ILE A 96 -10.81 12.86 -8.42
CA ILE A 96 -9.73 12.47 -9.34
C ILE A 96 -9.93 13.18 -10.68
N ALA A 97 -11.13 13.14 -11.26
CA ALA A 97 -11.42 13.79 -12.54
C ALA A 97 -11.23 15.32 -12.47
N PHE A 98 -11.63 15.96 -11.38
CA PHE A 98 -11.44 17.39 -11.11
C PHE A 98 -9.96 17.77 -11.15
N HIS A 99 -9.12 17.13 -10.34
CA HIS A 99 -7.70 17.50 -10.28
C HIS A 99 -6.95 17.15 -11.58
N VAL A 100 -7.35 16.10 -12.30
CA VAL A 100 -6.78 15.77 -13.63
C VAL A 100 -7.14 16.83 -14.67
N ALA A 101 -8.43 17.20 -14.77
CA ALA A 101 -8.86 18.24 -15.69
C ALA A 101 -8.21 19.60 -15.35
N LEU A 102 -8.05 19.92 -14.06
CA LEU A 102 -7.37 21.15 -13.62
C LEU A 102 -5.87 21.16 -13.96
N PHE A 103 -5.21 20.01 -13.82
CA PHE A 103 -3.79 19.88 -14.18
C PHE A 103 -3.60 20.09 -15.69
N ILE A 104 -4.42 19.45 -16.53
CA ILE A 104 -4.38 19.63 -17.99
C ILE A 104 -4.70 21.08 -18.38
N ALA A 105 -5.72 21.70 -17.78
CA ALA A 105 -6.09 23.09 -18.01
C ALA A 105 -4.94 24.09 -17.71
N LYS A 106 -4.00 23.72 -16.84
CA LYS A 106 -2.78 24.46 -16.49
C LYS A 106 -1.52 23.95 -17.22
N ASN A 107 -1.65 23.56 -18.49
CA ASN A 107 -0.56 23.01 -19.33
C ASN A 107 0.08 21.72 -18.79
N GLY A 108 -0.65 20.94 -18.02
CA GLY A 108 -0.26 19.58 -17.62
C GLY A 108 -0.30 18.63 -18.81
N SER A 109 0.84 18.02 -19.15
CA SER A 109 1.00 17.21 -20.37
C SER A 109 1.09 15.69 -20.12
N TYR A 110 1.27 15.28 -18.86
CA TYR A 110 1.32 13.88 -18.46
C TYR A 110 0.67 13.66 -17.10
N VAL A 111 -0.19 12.64 -16.99
CA VAL A 111 -0.76 12.20 -15.71
C VAL A 111 -0.71 10.67 -15.66
N ASN A 112 -0.05 10.13 -14.64
CA ASN A 112 -0.10 8.71 -14.32
C ASN A 112 -0.93 8.46 -13.05
N TYR A 113 -1.76 7.42 -13.08
CA TYR A 113 -2.61 7.03 -11.95
C TYR A 113 -1.86 6.06 -11.04
N TYR A 114 -1.56 6.49 -9.81
CA TYR A 114 -0.92 5.66 -8.80
C TYR A 114 -1.96 5.23 -7.76
N MET A 115 -2.56 4.04 -7.81
CA MET A 115 -2.43 3.01 -8.84
C MET A 115 -3.62 3.02 -9.80
N TYR A 116 -3.40 2.63 -11.05
CA TYR A 116 -4.46 2.29 -12.00
C TYR A 116 -5.01 0.88 -11.71
N HIS A 117 -4.10 -0.05 -11.43
CA HIS A 117 -4.32 -1.35 -10.81
C HIS A 117 -3.23 -1.52 -9.75
N GLY A 118 -3.60 -1.86 -8.52
CA GLY A 118 -2.64 -2.09 -7.45
C GLY A 118 -2.17 -3.54 -7.32
N GLY A 119 -3.11 -4.49 -7.46
CA GLY A 119 -2.83 -5.93 -7.35
C GLY A 119 -2.58 -6.36 -5.91
N THR A 120 -1.67 -7.31 -5.72
CA THR A 120 -1.43 -7.99 -4.45
C THR A 120 0.07 -8.04 -4.12
N ASN A 121 0.42 -7.70 -2.88
CA ASN A 121 1.73 -7.86 -2.26
C ASN A 121 1.98 -9.35 -1.95
N PHE A 122 2.16 -10.17 -2.99
CA PHE A 122 2.42 -11.60 -2.86
C PHE A 122 3.70 -11.89 -2.07
N GLY A 123 3.77 -13.09 -1.48
CA GLY A 123 4.88 -13.46 -0.63
C GLY A 123 5.01 -12.55 0.60
N ARG A 124 6.27 -12.37 1.00
CA ARG A 124 6.63 -11.75 2.29
C ARG A 124 7.66 -10.62 2.16
N THR A 125 8.31 -10.47 1.02
CA THR A 125 9.27 -9.38 0.75
C THR A 125 8.66 -8.17 0.04
N ALA A 126 7.36 -8.21 -0.30
CA ALA A 126 6.72 -7.16 -1.08
C ALA A 126 6.39 -5.87 -0.28
N ALA A 127 5.98 -5.96 0.98
CA ALA A 127 5.59 -4.80 1.77
C ALA A 127 5.69 -4.97 3.29
N ALA A 128 5.86 -3.85 4.00
CA ALA A 128 5.90 -3.76 5.46
C ALA A 128 4.70 -2.99 6.04
N TYR A 129 4.01 -3.59 7.03
CA TYR A 129 2.73 -3.16 7.63
C TYR A 129 1.53 -2.89 6.69
N VAL A 130 1.75 -2.77 5.38
CA VAL A 130 0.70 -2.72 4.36
C VAL A 130 0.02 -4.09 4.29
N ILE A 131 -1.30 -4.13 4.07
CA ILE A 131 -2.02 -5.39 3.87
C ILE A 131 -1.61 -6.05 2.54
N THR A 132 -1.96 -7.32 2.37
CA THR A 132 -1.60 -8.08 1.16
C THR A 132 -2.28 -7.51 -0.09
N GLY A 133 -3.55 -7.11 -0.01
CA GLY A 133 -4.21 -6.40 -1.10
C GLY A 133 -3.71 -4.96 -1.27
N TYR A 134 -3.16 -4.64 -2.43
CA TYR A 134 -2.59 -3.32 -2.71
C TYR A 134 -3.56 -2.48 -3.54
N TYR A 135 -3.91 -1.28 -3.03
CA TYR A 135 -4.73 -0.30 -3.76
C TYR A 135 -6.08 -0.83 -4.29
N ASP A 136 -6.81 -1.66 -3.54
CA ASP A 136 -8.12 -2.23 -3.96
C ASP A 136 -9.18 -1.17 -4.40
N GLN A 137 -9.03 0.08 -3.97
CA GLN A 137 -9.89 1.20 -4.39
C GLN A 137 -9.46 1.89 -5.70
N ALA A 138 -8.45 1.37 -6.41
CA ALA A 138 -8.01 1.85 -7.71
C ALA A 138 -9.10 1.66 -8.82
N PRO A 139 -8.91 2.23 -10.02
CA PRO A 139 -9.81 2.01 -11.17
C PRO A 139 -10.01 0.54 -11.53
N LEU A 140 -8.97 -0.28 -11.42
CA LEU A 140 -9.06 -1.74 -11.38
C LEU A 140 -8.77 -2.19 -9.94
N ASP A 141 -9.62 -3.06 -9.39
CA ASP A 141 -9.47 -3.56 -8.02
C ASP A 141 -8.29 -4.55 -7.86
N GLU A 142 -8.12 -5.12 -6.67
CA GLU A 142 -7.06 -6.12 -6.39
C GLU A 142 -7.06 -7.28 -7.42
N TYR A 143 -8.24 -7.68 -7.89
CA TYR A 143 -8.44 -8.84 -8.75
C TYR A 143 -8.50 -8.47 -10.24
N GLY A 144 -8.16 -7.23 -10.58
CA GLY A 144 -8.23 -6.70 -11.94
C GLY A 144 -9.66 -6.39 -12.42
N LEU A 145 -10.65 -6.46 -11.54
CA LEU A 145 -12.04 -6.17 -11.90
C LEU A 145 -12.26 -4.66 -12.02
N ILE A 146 -13.08 -4.25 -12.99
CA ILE A 146 -13.40 -2.84 -13.25
C ILE A 146 -14.17 -2.28 -12.04
N ARG A 147 -13.59 -1.29 -11.35
CA ARG A 147 -14.21 -0.64 -10.19
C ARG A 147 -15.01 0.59 -10.63
N GLN A 148 -16.34 0.47 -10.62
CA GLN A 148 -17.24 1.54 -11.02
C GLN A 148 -17.75 2.37 -9.84
N PRO A 149 -18.03 3.67 -10.03
CA PRO A 149 -17.97 4.41 -11.30
C PRO A 149 -16.57 4.96 -11.65
N LYS A 150 -15.55 4.70 -10.82
CA LYS A 150 -14.21 5.31 -10.95
C LYS A 150 -13.57 5.07 -12.32
N TRP A 151 -13.56 3.82 -12.79
CA TRP A 151 -12.99 3.49 -14.09
C TRP A 151 -13.74 4.14 -15.26
N GLY A 152 -15.08 4.03 -15.27
CA GLY A 152 -15.92 4.57 -16.34
C GLY A 152 -15.84 6.09 -16.45
N HIS A 153 -15.92 6.80 -15.32
CA HIS A 153 -15.84 8.27 -15.29
C HIS A 153 -14.48 8.80 -15.76
N LEU A 154 -13.39 8.12 -15.40
CA LEU A 154 -12.05 8.49 -15.88
C LEU A 154 -11.88 8.15 -17.36
N LYS A 155 -12.43 7.04 -17.85
CA LYS A 155 -12.47 6.71 -19.29
C LYS A 155 -13.23 7.77 -20.10
N GLU A 156 -14.37 8.25 -19.60
CA GLU A 156 -15.13 9.34 -20.23
C GLU A 156 -14.29 10.62 -20.31
N LEU A 157 -13.62 11.02 -19.21
CA LEU A 157 -12.66 12.13 -19.23
C LEU A 157 -11.55 11.93 -20.28
N HIS A 158 -10.93 10.75 -20.33
CA HIS A 158 -9.86 10.45 -21.31
C HIS A 158 -10.33 10.54 -22.75
N ALA A 159 -11.55 10.09 -23.06
CA ALA A 159 -12.12 10.20 -24.40
C ALA A 159 -12.23 11.67 -24.83
N VAL A 160 -12.67 12.55 -23.92
CA VAL A 160 -12.78 13.99 -24.18
C VAL A 160 -11.42 14.65 -24.34
N ILE A 161 -10.47 14.39 -23.44
CA ILE A 161 -9.09 14.91 -23.56
C ILE A 161 -8.46 14.42 -24.87
N LYS A 162 -8.73 13.19 -25.29
CA LYS A 162 -8.23 12.65 -26.57
C LYS A 162 -8.87 13.34 -27.78
N SER A 163 -10.16 13.67 -27.77
CA SER A 163 -10.78 14.46 -28.85
C SER A 163 -10.22 15.89 -28.92
N CYS A 164 -9.78 16.45 -27.80
CA CYS A 164 -9.19 17.77 -27.71
C CYS A 164 -7.68 17.81 -28.07
N SER A 165 -7.01 16.66 -28.28
CA SER A 165 -5.55 16.58 -28.11
C SER A 165 -4.72 17.47 -29.04
N THR A 166 -5.14 17.68 -30.29
CA THR A 166 -4.43 18.57 -31.23
C THR A 166 -4.43 20.01 -30.72
N THR A 167 -5.61 20.54 -30.37
CA THR A 167 -5.75 21.91 -29.84
C THR A 167 -5.05 22.09 -28.49
N LEU A 168 -5.00 21.05 -27.64
CA LEU A 168 -4.27 21.11 -26.36
C LEU A 168 -2.74 21.12 -26.51
N LEU A 169 -2.21 20.61 -27.63
CA LEU A 169 -0.76 20.55 -27.90
C LEU A 169 -0.26 21.72 -28.75
N GLU A 170 -1.08 22.21 -29.68
CA GLU A 170 -0.73 23.27 -30.64
C GLU A 170 -1.31 24.65 -30.27
N GLY A 171 -2.32 24.68 -29.40
CA GLY A 171 -3.04 25.89 -29.03
C GLY A 171 -2.32 26.74 -27.99
N VAL A 172 -2.44 28.07 -28.13
CA VAL A 172 -1.94 29.01 -27.12
C VAL A 172 -2.91 29.00 -25.94
N GLN A 173 -2.39 28.65 -24.76
CA GLN A 173 -3.17 28.63 -23.54
C GLN A 173 -3.32 30.03 -22.94
N THR A 174 -4.56 30.45 -22.74
CA THR A 174 -4.96 31.66 -22.02
C THR A 174 -5.81 31.29 -20.81
N ASN A 175 -5.98 32.23 -19.87
CA ASN A 175 -6.91 32.08 -18.77
C ASN A 175 -7.61 33.41 -18.47
N LEU A 176 -8.83 33.35 -17.95
CA LEU A 176 -9.60 34.51 -17.50
C LEU A 176 -10.50 34.15 -16.32
N SER A 177 -10.66 35.10 -15.38
CA SER A 177 -11.67 34.96 -14.32
C SER A 177 -13.06 35.19 -14.92
N VAL A 178 -13.98 34.27 -14.63
CA VAL A 178 -15.39 34.35 -15.06
C VAL A 178 -16.34 34.49 -13.85
N GLY A 179 -15.78 34.64 -12.66
CA GLY A 179 -16.47 34.78 -11.37
C GLY A 179 -15.47 34.75 -10.20
N GLN A 180 -15.94 35.02 -8.99
CA GLN A 180 -15.07 35.14 -7.80
C GLN A 180 -14.32 33.84 -7.47
N LEU A 181 -14.95 32.69 -7.70
CA LEU A 181 -14.36 31.35 -7.51
C LEU A 181 -14.39 30.54 -8.81
N GLN A 182 -14.54 31.21 -9.95
CA GLN A 182 -14.73 30.58 -11.25
C GLN A 182 -13.71 31.11 -12.27
N GLN A 183 -13.06 30.18 -12.98
CA GLN A 183 -11.97 30.46 -13.90
C GLN A 183 -12.20 29.71 -15.21
N ALA A 184 -12.00 30.36 -16.34
CA ALA A 184 -11.88 29.69 -17.63
C ALA A 184 -10.41 29.57 -18.04
N TYR A 185 -10.01 28.39 -18.51
CA TYR A 185 -8.76 28.17 -19.24
C TYR A 185 -9.14 27.82 -20.67
N MET A 186 -8.45 28.41 -21.65
CA MET A 186 -8.80 28.28 -23.06
C MET A 186 -7.55 28.07 -23.91
N PHE A 187 -7.60 27.12 -24.83
CA PHE A 187 -6.53 26.79 -25.77
C PHE A 187 -7.04 27.12 -27.18
N GLU A 188 -6.40 28.06 -27.88
CA GLU A 188 -6.76 28.44 -29.25
C GLU A 188 -5.60 28.15 -30.21
N ALA A 189 -5.84 27.29 -31.19
CA ALA A 189 -4.88 26.93 -32.24
C ALA A 189 -5.08 27.80 -33.49
N GLN A 190 -4.00 28.10 -34.21
CA GLN A 190 -4.03 28.96 -35.40
C GLN A 190 -4.94 28.43 -36.52
N GLY A 191 -5.19 27.12 -36.56
CA GLY A 191 -6.15 26.47 -37.47
C GLY A 191 -7.63 26.60 -37.07
N GLY A 192 -7.96 27.37 -36.01
CA GLY A 192 -9.34 27.63 -35.56
C GLY A 192 -9.89 26.63 -34.52
N GLY A 193 -9.09 25.67 -34.06
CA GLY A 193 -9.47 24.80 -32.95
C GLY A 193 -9.50 25.57 -31.63
N CYS A 194 -10.54 25.39 -30.82
CA CYS A 194 -10.70 26.04 -29.51
C CYS A 194 -11.16 25.02 -28.46
N VAL A 195 -10.44 24.87 -27.35
CA VAL A 195 -10.85 24.02 -26.21
C VAL A 195 -10.90 24.86 -24.94
N ALA A 196 -11.99 24.77 -24.18
CA ALA A 196 -12.15 25.47 -22.90
C ALA A 196 -12.42 24.52 -21.72
N PHE A 197 -11.88 24.89 -20.56
CA PHE A 197 -12.15 24.30 -19.25
C PHE A 197 -12.76 25.38 -18.35
N LEU A 198 -14.05 25.24 -18.01
CA LEU A 198 -14.75 26.14 -17.09
C LEU A 198 -14.73 25.53 -15.70
N VAL A 199 -13.94 26.12 -14.80
CA VAL A 199 -13.72 25.66 -13.42
C VAL A 199 -14.66 26.39 -12.47
N ASN A 200 -15.34 25.64 -11.60
CA ASN A 200 -16.03 26.17 -10.42
C ASN A 200 -15.40 25.61 -9.15
N ASN A 201 -14.69 26.47 -8.41
CA ASN A 201 -14.09 26.15 -7.13
C ASN A 201 -15.04 26.38 -5.93
N ASP A 202 -16.27 26.81 -6.17
CA ASP A 202 -17.27 27.00 -5.11
C ASP A 202 -17.87 25.66 -4.61
N SER A 203 -18.47 25.69 -3.42
CA SER A 203 -19.30 24.62 -2.86
C SER A 203 -20.76 24.65 -3.34
N VAL A 204 -21.15 25.66 -4.13
CA VAL A 204 -22.48 25.80 -4.76
C VAL A 204 -22.41 25.89 -6.28
N ASN A 205 -23.56 25.76 -6.96
CA ASN A 205 -23.67 25.99 -8.40
C ASN A 205 -23.37 27.46 -8.71
N ALA A 206 -22.72 27.73 -9.84
CA ALA A 206 -22.42 29.08 -10.29
C ALA A 206 -22.76 29.25 -11.78
N THR A 207 -23.45 30.34 -12.13
CA THR A 207 -23.75 30.70 -13.52
C THR A 207 -22.72 31.73 -14.00
N VAL A 208 -22.01 31.42 -15.07
CA VAL A 208 -20.91 32.26 -15.61
C VAL A 208 -21.14 32.65 -17.05
N GLY A 209 -20.69 33.85 -17.44
CA GLY A 209 -20.64 34.28 -18.83
C GLY A 209 -19.32 33.88 -19.50
N PHE A 210 -19.40 33.22 -20.65
CA PHE A 210 -18.23 32.84 -21.46
C PHE A 210 -18.58 32.89 -22.95
N ARG A 211 -17.76 33.57 -23.77
CA ARG A 211 -17.97 33.77 -25.23
C ARG A 211 -19.41 34.14 -25.62
N ASN A 212 -20.01 35.10 -24.92
CA ASN A 212 -21.41 35.56 -25.08
C ASN A 212 -22.50 34.51 -24.79
N LYS A 213 -22.16 33.36 -24.21
CA LYS A 213 -23.09 32.36 -23.67
C LYS A 213 -23.05 32.33 -22.15
N SER A 214 -24.11 31.78 -21.56
CA SER A 214 -24.24 31.56 -20.12
C SER A 214 -24.15 30.06 -19.83
N PHE A 215 -23.32 29.68 -18.87
CA PHE A 215 -23.11 28.29 -18.47
C PHE A 215 -23.33 28.12 -16.98
N GLU A 216 -24.14 27.12 -16.59
CA GLU A 216 -24.25 26.68 -15.20
C GLU A 216 -23.15 25.66 -14.90
N LEU A 217 -22.35 25.93 -13.86
CA LEU A 217 -21.26 25.08 -13.41
C LEU A 217 -21.60 24.44 -12.06
N LEU A 218 -21.52 23.10 -12.01
CA LEU A 218 -21.74 22.33 -10.79
C LEU A 218 -20.65 22.64 -9.72
N PRO A 219 -20.90 22.36 -8.42
CA PRO A 219 -19.96 22.65 -7.35
C PRO A 219 -18.68 21.81 -7.49
N LYS A 220 -17.53 22.39 -7.12
CA LYS A 220 -16.20 21.72 -7.17
C LYS A 220 -15.99 20.91 -8.45
N SER A 221 -16.30 21.51 -9.60
CA SER A 221 -16.33 20.83 -10.89
C SER A 221 -15.61 21.59 -12.00
N ILE A 222 -15.27 20.87 -13.07
CA ILE A 222 -14.77 21.44 -14.31
C ILE A 222 -15.62 20.93 -15.46
N SER A 223 -16.19 21.84 -16.24
CA SER A 223 -16.86 21.55 -17.50
C SER A 223 -15.86 21.69 -18.66
N ILE A 224 -15.84 20.73 -19.59
CA ILE A 224 -14.94 20.71 -20.75
C ILE A 224 -15.74 20.93 -22.04
N LEU A 225 -15.29 21.91 -22.84
CA LEU A 225 -15.88 22.33 -24.11
C LEU A 225 -14.84 22.18 -25.24
N PRO A 226 -14.89 21.10 -26.05
CA PRO A 226 -13.89 20.81 -27.12
C PRO A 226 -13.89 21.78 -28.30
N ASP A 227 -14.91 22.64 -28.37
CA ASP A 227 -15.21 23.65 -29.38
C ASP A 227 -15.37 25.05 -28.76
N CYS A 228 -15.06 25.19 -27.46
CA CYS A 228 -15.35 26.36 -26.63
C CYS A 228 -16.84 26.77 -26.55
N ASP A 229 -17.78 25.90 -26.95
CA ASP A 229 -19.19 26.25 -27.14
C ASP A 229 -20.16 25.27 -26.45
N ASN A 230 -19.86 23.97 -26.46
CA ASN A 230 -20.74 22.91 -25.95
C ASN A 230 -20.04 22.08 -24.85
N ILE A 231 -20.66 22.00 -23.67
CA ILE A 231 -20.16 21.14 -22.57
C ILE A 231 -20.45 19.68 -22.91
N ILE A 232 -19.41 18.88 -23.14
CA ILE A 232 -19.57 17.43 -23.38
C ILE A 232 -19.21 16.57 -22.16
N PHE A 233 -18.48 17.12 -21.19
CA PHE A 233 -18.11 16.44 -19.95
C PHE A 233 -18.05 17.42 -18.79
N ASN A 234 -18.45 16.97 -17.60
CA ASN A 234 -18.25 17.71 -16.35
C ASN A 234 -17.75 16.74 -15.27
N THR A 235 -16.70 17.13 -14.54
CA THR A 235 -16.02 16.24 -13.57
C THR A 235 -16.89 15.78 -12.41
N ALA A 236 -17.97 16.49 -12.07
CA ALA A 236 -18.93 16.09 -11.03
C ALA A 236 -20.11 15.24 -11.58
N LYS A 237 -20.41 15.31 -12.88
CA LYS A 237 -21.50 14.56 -13.52
C LYS A 237 -21.04 13.17 -13.95
N VAL A 238 -21.26 12.18 -13.10
CA VAL A 238 -20.91 10.77 -13.34
C VAL A 238 -22.01 10.05 -14.11
N ASN A 239 -21.74 9.61 -15.33
CA ASN A 239 -22.70 8.84 -16.14
C ASN A 239 -22.54 7.31 -15.97
N ALA A 240 -21.34 6.84 -15.60
CA ALA A 240 -21.08 5.43 -15.34
C ALA A 240 -21.89 4.89 -14.13
N GLY A 241 -22.65 3.83 -14.34
CA GLY A 241 -23.37 3.13 -13.27
C GLY A 241 -22.42 2.47 -12.28
N SER A 242 -22.75 2.49 -10.98
CA SER A 242 -21.91 1.90 -9.92
C SER A 242 -21.98 0.37 -9.90
N ASN A 243 -20.94 -0.27 -9.34
CA ASN A 243 -20.95 -1.70 -9.06
C ASN A 243 -20.47 -2.00 -7.63
N ARG A 244 -20.62 -3.26 -7.21
CA ARG A 244 -20.14 -3.78 -5.93
C ARG A 244 -19.57 -5.17 -6.17
N ARG A 245 -18.36 -5.45 -5.67
CA ARG A 245 -17.79 -6.80 -5.64
C ARG A 245 -18.63 -7.70 -4.73
N ILE A 246 -18.98 -8.88 -5.21
CA ILE A 246 -19.71 -9.91 -4.47
C ILE A 246 -18.82 -11.15 -4.43
N THR A 247 -18.54 -11.66 -3.24
CA THR A 247 -17.81 -12.92 -3.04
C THR A 247 -18.81 -14.02 -2.68
N THR A 248 -18.76 -15.16 -3.36
CA THR A 248 -19.62 -16.33 -3.10
C THR A 248 -18.76 -17.52 -2.68
N SER A 249 -19.31 -18.37 -1.80
CA SER A 249 -18.61 -19.58 -1.37
C SER A 249 -18.73 -20.67 -2.44
N SER A 250 -17.64 -20.98 -3.13
CA SER A 250 -17.59 -22.05 -4.15
C SER A 250 -17.39 -23.44 -3.54
N LYS A 251 -16.51 -23.56 -2.54
CA LYS A 251 -16.14 -24.83 -1.89
C LYS A 251 -15.81 -24.60 -0.41
N LYS A 252 -16.35 -25.43 0.47
CA LYS A 252 -16.05 -25.38 1.92
C LYS A 252 -14.93 -26.36 2.26
N LEU A 253 -13.85 -25.85 2.85
CA LEU A 253 -12.63 -26.60 3.17
C LEU A 253 -12.69 -27.10 4.63
N ASN A 254 -13.05 -28.37 4.83
CA ASN A 254 -13.36 -28.93 6.16
C ASN A 254 -12.35 -29.97 6.68
N THR A 255 -11.53 -30.56 5.82
CA THR A 255 -10.61 -31.66 6.16
C THR A 255 -9.17 -31.16 6.16
N TRP A 256 -8.73 -30.73 7.34
CA TRP A 256 -7.40 -30.17 7.56
C TRP A 256 -6.49 -31.15 8.33
N GLU A 257 -5.22 -31.18 7.95
CA GLU A 257 -4.15 -31.73 8.76
C GLU A 257 -3.31 -30.59 9.36
N LYS A 258 -2.73 -30.82 10.55
CA LYS A 258 -1.86 -29.88 11.24
C LYS A 258 -0.54 -30.48 11.71
N TYR A 259 0.46 -29.60 11.76
CA TYR A 259 1.75 -29.79 12.42
C TYR A 259 1.97 -28.59 13.36
N ILE A 260 2.36 -28.84 14.60
CA ILE A 260 2.66 -27.80 15.59
C ILE A 260 4.18 -27.59 15.56
N ASP A 261 4.60 -26.36 15.27
CA ASP A 261 6.01 -25.97 15.20
C ASP A 261 6.64 -25.96 16.61
N VAL A 262 7.97 -26.07 16.66
CA VAL A 262 8.71 -26.23 17.92
C VAL A 262 8.97 -24.88 18.57
N ILE A 263 8.71 -24.78 19.87
CA ILE A 263 9.20 -23.67 20.71
C ILE A 263 10.61 -24.07 21.16
N PRO A 264 11.68 -23.37 20.71
CA PRO A 264 13.05 -23.71 21.12
C PRO A 264 13.29 -23.26 22.57
N ASN A 265 13.90 -24.12 23.37
CA ASN A 265 14.45 -23.75 24.67
C ASN A 265 15.81 -23.05 24.50
N TYR A 266 16.37 -22.55 25.61
CA TYR A 266 17.72 -21.99 25.59
C TYR A 266 18.75 -23.01 25.08
N SER A 267 18.68 -24.28 25.49
CA SER A 267 19.58 -25.35 25.03
C SER A 267 19.66 -25.49 23.51
N ASP A 268 18.55 -25.23 22.82
CA ASP A 268 18.37 -25.58 21.41
C ASP A 268 18.88 -24.46 20.48
N SER A 269 19.23 -23.32 21.06
CA SER A 269 19.59 -22.09 20.34
C SER A 269 21.05 -22.15 19.86
N THR A 270 21.22 -22.12 18.54
CA THR A 270 22.51 -22.30 17.84
C THR A 270 23.46 -21.10 17.97
N ILE A 271 22.93 -19.91 18.25
CA ILE A 271 23.69 -18.68 18.48
C ILE A 271 23.60 -18.32 19.97
N LYS A 272 24.75 -18.01 20.57
CA LYS A 272 24.88 -17.54 21.95
C LYS A 272 25.52 -16.17 21.97
N SER A 273 24.99 -15.28 22.81
CA SER A 273 25.49 -13.92 23.00
C SER A 273 25.14 -13.45 24.41
N ASP A 274 26.03 -12.67 25.01
CA ASP A 274 25.81 -11.99 26.29
C ASP A 274 24.99 -10.69 26.14
N THR A 275 24.64 -10.32 24.89
CA THR A 275 23.81 -9.15 24.58
C THR A 275 22.64 -9.52 23.66
N LEU A 276 21.57 -8.72 23.69
CA LEU A 276 20.46 -8.86 22.76
C LEU A 276 20.90 -8.43 21.36
N LEU A 277 21.00 -9.39 20.45
CA LEU A 277 21.32 -9.13 19.05
C LEU A 277 20.13 -8.45 18.35
N GLU A 278 20.38 -7.41 17.57
CA GLU A 278 19.33 -6.73 16.80
C GLU A 278 18.77 -7.67 15.73
N HIS A 279 17.44 -7.64 15.53
CA HIS A 279 16.71 -8.59 14.68
C HIS A 279 17.28 -8.61 13.26
N MET A 280 17.20 -7.50 12.52
CA MET A 280 17.63 -7.41 11.11
C MET A 280 19.09 -7.80 10.90
N ASN A 281 19.96 -7.41 11.81
CA ASN A 281 21.39 -7.72 11.76
C ASN A 281 21.67 -9.21 11.98
N THR A 282 20.91 -9.87 12.85
CA THR A 282 21.03 -11.32 13.13
C THR A 282 20.54 -12.13 11.94
N THR A 283 19.41 -11.70 11.38
CA THR A 283 18.65 -12.49 10.42
C THR A 283 19.11 -12.32 8.98
N LYS A 284 19.55 -11.11 8.59
CA LYS A 284 19.84 -10.77 7.18
C LYS A 284 18.66 -11.03 6.24
N ASP A 285 17.46 -10.79 6.73
CA ASP A 285 16.23 -10.72 5.94
C ASP A 285 15.77 -12.03 5.20
N LYS A 286 15.65 -13.21 5.86
CA LYS A 286 15.19 -14.50 5.23
C LYS A 286 13.93 -15.32 5.75
N SER A 287 12.98 -14.79 6.57
CA SER A 287 11.70 -15.34 7.16
C SER A 287 11.06 -14.41 8.26
N ASP A 288 9.77 -14.30 8.59
CA ASP A 288 9.32 -13.21 9.52
C ASP A 288 9.77 -13.26 11.03
N TYR A 289 10.57 -14.24 11.50
CA TYR A 289 10.45 -14.80 12.88
C TYR A 289 11.76 -15.05 13.70
N LEU A 290 12.28 -14.10 14.50
CA LEU A 290 13.47 -14.35 15.33
C LEU A 290 13.14 -14.81 16.77
N TRP A 291 13.69 -15.95 17.17
CA TRP A 291 13.64 -16.44 18.54
C TRP A 291 14.74 -15.85 19.43
N TYR A 292 14.34 -15.23 20.54
CA TYR A 292 15.20 -14.87 21.66
C TYR A 292 14.91 -15.83 22.82
N THR A 293 15.91 -16.57 23.27
CA THR A 293 15.76 -17.54 24.37
C THR A 293 16.71 -17.21 25.52
N PHE A 294 16.25 -17.43 26.74
CA PHE A 294 17.09 -17.39 27.93
C PHE A 294 16.56 -18.35 28.99
N SER A 295 17.41 -18.73 29.93
CA SER A 295 17.02 -19.59 31.05
C SER A 295 17.63 -19.08 32.35
N PHE A 296 16.87 -19.17 33.44
CA PHE A 296 17.25 -18.67 34.76
C PHE A 296 16.59 -19.50 35.87
N GLN A 297 17.22 -19.54 37.04
CA GLN A 297 16.58 -20.07 38.25
C GLN A 297 15.77 -18.96 38.93
N PRO A 298 14.50 -19.20 39.30
CA PRO A 298 13.63 -18.17 39.86
C PRO A 298 14.05 -17.79 41.28
N ASN A 299 13.88 -16.51 41.64
CA ASN A 299 13.95 -16.09 43.03
C ASN A 299 12.63 -16.44 43.73
N LEU A 300 12.68 -17.40 44.67
CA LEU A 300 11.54 -17.92 45.44
C LEU A 300 10.75 -16.86 46.21
N SER A 301 11.27 -15.64 46.39
CA SER A 301 10.52 -14.53 47.02
C SER A 301 9.57 -13.79 46.06
N CYS A 302 9.59 -14.07 44.76
CA CYS A 302 8.75 -13.37 43.77
C CYS A 302 7.42 -14.10 43.53
N THR A 303 6.34 -13.62 44.13
CA THR A 303 5.01 -14.26 44.06
C THR A 303 4.15 -13.81 42.87
N LYS A 304 4.56 -12.77 42.14
CA LYS A 304 3.87 -12.23 40.96
C LYS A 304 4.88 -11.75 39.90
N PRO A 305 5.64 -12.66 39.27
CA PRO A 305 6.59 -12.28 38.23
C PRO A 305 5.87 -11.73 36.99
N LEU A 306 6.39 -10.63 36.46
CA LEU A 306 5.93 -9.96 35.25
C LEU A 306 7.06 -9.99 34.22
N LEU A 307 6.79 -10.53 33.03
CA LEU A 307 7.69 -10.40 31.90
C LEU A 307 7.41 -9.07 31.20
N HIS A 308 8.37 -8.15 31.27
CA HIS A 308 8.37 -6.87 30.55
C HIS A 308 9.36 -6.97 29.37
N VAL A 309 8.90 -6.69 28.16
CA VAL A 309 9.72 -6.71 26.93
C VAL A 309 9.48 -5.43 26.15
N GLU A 310 10.53 -4.63 26.01
CA GLU A 310 10.59 -3.53 25.03
C GLU A 310 11.09 -4.09 23.69
N SER A 311 10.36 -3.84 22.60
CA SER A 311 10.71 -4.38 21.28
C SER A 311 10.63 -3.33 20.18
N LEU A 312 11.69 -3.28 19.37
CA LEU A 312 11.77 -2.50 18.12
C LEU A 312 11.16 -3.24 16.91
N ALA A 313 10.78 -4.52 17.09
CA ALA A 313 10.13 -5.31 16.05
C ALA A 313 8.64 -4.97 15.90
N HIS A 314 7.86 -5.83 15.24
CA HIS A 314 6.46 -5.53 14.90
C HIS A 314 5.45 -6.34 15.74
N VAL A 315 5.80 -7.55 16.18
CA VAL A 315 5.02 -8.38 17.13
C VAL A 315 6.00 -9.11 18.07
N ALA A 316 5.56 -9.43 19.29
CA ALA A 316 6.24 -10.36 20.18
C ALA A 316 5.25 -11.37 20.77
N TYR A 317 5.63 -12.64 20.86
CA TYR A 317 4.92 -13.68 21.60
C TYR A 317 5.85 -14.24 22.68
N ALA A 318 5.37 -14.33 23.91
CA ALA A 318 6.09 -14.91 25.05
C ALA A 318 5.64 -16.34 25.34
N PHE A 319 6.62 -17.22 25.54
CA PHE A 319 6.43 -18.59 26.00
C PHE A 319 7.30 -18.84 27.23
N VAL A 320 6.74 -19.54 28.22
CA VAL A 320 7.39 -19.92 29.47
C VAL A 320 7.28 -21.43 29.61
N ASN A 321 8.40 -22.13 29.74
CA ASN A 321 8.47 -23.61 29.84
C ASN A 321 7.58 -24.30 28.77
N ASN A 322 7.76 -23.87 27.52
CA ASN A 322 7.00 -24.31 26.33
C ASN A 322 5.48 -24.04 26.33
N LYS A 323 4.96 -23.21 27.25
CA LYS A 323 3.56 -22.78 27.28
C LYS A 323 3.43 -21.32 26.86
N TYR A 324 2.46 -21.01 26.01
CA TYR A 324 2.16 -19.62 25.64
C TYR A 324 1.67 -18.82 26.84
N SER A 325 2.23 -17.62 27.05
CA SER A 325 1.87 -16.74 28.18
C SER A 325 1.20 -15.45 27.73
N GLY A 326 1.58 -14.89 26.57
CA GLY A 326 0.99 -13.65 26.07
C GLY A 326 1.69 -13.10 24.83
N SER A 327 1.16 -12.02 24.28
CA SER A 327 1.70 -11.34 23.09
C SER A 327 1.33 -9.86 23.07
N ALA A 328 2.15 -9.05 22.40
CA ALA A 328 1.80 -7.67 22.04
C ALA A 328 2.34 -7.33 20.64
N HIS A 329 1.87 -6.22 20.06
CA HIS A 329 2.32 -5.76 18.75
C HIS A 329 2.38 -4.24 18.66
N GLY A 330 3.22 -3.75 17.76
CA GLY A 330 3.24 -2.35 17.35
C GLY A 330 2.15 -2.02 16.32
N SER A 331 2.23 -0.83 15.75
CA SER A 331 1.45 -0.40 14.59
C SER A 331 2.28 0.56 13.75
N LYS A 332 1.94 0.75 12.47
CA LYS A 332 2.76 1.54 11.52
C LYS A 332 3.10 2.95 12.02
N ASN A 333 2.17 3.59 12.72
CA ASN A 333 2.32 4.94 13.28
C ASN A 333 2.35 4.93 14.82
N GLY A 334 2.62 3.77 15.43
CA GLY A 334 2.68 3.59 16.87
C GLY A 334 3.97 4.13 17.49
N LYS A 335 4.02 4.15 18.82
CA LYS A 335 5.29 4.37 19.53
C LYS A 335 6.20 3.17 19.35
N VAL A 336 7.49 3.43 19.19
CA VAL A 336 8.56 2.43 19.10
C VAL A 336 9.61 2.78 20.17
N PRO A 337 10.08 1.85 21.00
CA PRO A 337 9.66 0.44 21.07
C PRO A 337 8.18 0.29 21.48
N PHE A 338 7.56 -0.83 21.07
CA PHE A 338 6.32 -1.27 21.70
C PHE A 338 6.65 -2.10 22.94
N ILE A 339 5.74 -2.08 23.92
CA ILE A 339 5.92 -2.75 25.21
C ILE A 339 4.98 -3.95 25.28
N MET A 340 5.50 -5.10 25.72
CA MET A 340 4.74 -6.28 26.10
C MET A 340 4.90 -6.51 27.60
N GLU A 341 3.79 -6.50 28.34
CA GLU A 341 3.77 -6.85 29.76
C GLU A 341 2.84 -8.05 29.97
N VAL A 342 3.41 -9.17 30.42
CA VAL A 342 2.72 -10.45 30.54
C VAL A 342 3.00 -11.04 31.92
N PRO A 343 1.98 -11.27 32.78
CA PRO A 343 2.14 -12.05 34.00
C PRO A 343 2.56 -13.48 33.64
N ILE A 344 3.64 -13.96 34.25
CA ILE A 344 4.16 -15.32 34.00
C ILE A 344 3.97 -16.23 35.21
N VAL A 345 3.98 -17.53 34.97
CA VAL A 345 4.02 -18.56 36.01
C VAL A 345 5.36 -19.27 35.87
N LEU A 346 6.13 -19.30 36.95
CA LEU A 346 7.44 -19.95 37.01
C LEU A 346 7.30 -21.24 37.84
N ASP A 347 7.92 -22.31 37.39
CA ASP A 347 7.98 -23.57 38.13
C ASP A 347 9.02 -23.42 39.25
N ASP A 348 8.70 -23.89 40.47
CA ASP A 348 9.47 -23.71 41.71
C ASP A 348 10.21 -24.99 42.18
N ASP A 349 10.33 -25.98 41.29
CA ASP A 349 10.93 -27.30 41.50
C ASP A 349 12.47 -27.30 41.66
N GLY A 350 13.10 -26.13 41.65
CA GLY A 350 14.55 -25.94 41.74
C GLY A 350 15.28 -26.04 40.38
N LEU A 351 14.57 -26.31 39.28
CA LEU A 351 15.13 -26.30 37.94
C LEU A 351 15.14 -24.89 37.33
N SER A 352 15.86 -24.73 36.23
CA SER A 352 15.89 -23.47 35.49
C SER A 352 14.66 -23.35 34.60
N ASN A 353 13.95 -22.24 34.74
CA ASN A 353 12.84 -21.88 33.86
C ASN A 353 13.40 -21.43 32.49
N ASN A 354 12.71 -21.75 31.40
CA ASN A 354 13.04 -21.33 30.05
C ASN A 354 12.03 -20.28 29.56
N ILE A 355 12.54 -19.17 29.05
CA ILE A 355 11.74 -18.13 28.40
C ILE A 355 12.14 -18.09 26.93
N SER A 356 11.14 -18.16 26.06
CA SER A 356 11.31 -18.06 24.61
C SER A 356 10.39 -16.96 24.10
N ILE A 357 10.99 -15.93 23.52
CA ILE A 357 10.29 -14.78 22.93
C ILE A 357 10.42 -14.88 21.42
N LEU A 358 9.30 -15.04 20.74
CA LEU A 358 9.23 -14.96 19.29
C LEU A 358 9.01 -13.50 18.87
N SER A 359 10.06 -12.87 18.38
CA SER A 359 10.04 -11.55 17.74
C SER A 359 9.61 -11.71 16.28
N VAL A 360 8.66 -10.91 15.82
CA VAL A 360 8.16 -11.00 14.43
C VAL A 360 8.22 -9.66 13.72
N LEU A 361 8.71 -9.65 12.49
CA LEU A 361 8.74 -8.51 11.60
C LEU A 361 7.67 -8.64 10.52
N VAL A 362 6.63 -7.80 10.60
CA VAL A 362 5.61 -7.67 9.55
C VAL A 362 6.14 -6.81 8.40
N GLY A 363 7.06 -7.38 7.61
CA GLY A 363 7.63 -6.74 6.42
C GLY A 363 9.10 -7.02 6.12
N LEU A 364 9.82 -7.66 7.03
CA LEU A 364 11.26 -7.95 7.02
C LEU A 364 11.51 -9.28 7.82
N SER A 365 12.75 -9.83 7.93
CA SER A 365 12.93 -11.30 7.72
C SER A 365 14.11 -12.05 8.55
N VAL A 366 14.23 -13.43 8.59
CA VAL A 366 14.59 -14.70 9.45
C VAL A 366 13.78 -15.02 10.75
N GLY A 367 13.31 -16.24 11.17
CA GLY A 367 13.36 -17.70 10.78
C GLY A 367 12.52 -18.76 11.63
N LEU A 368 11.46 -19.46 11.13
CA LEU A 368 10.82 -20.67 11.76
C LEU A 368 11.34 -22.04 11.24
N LEU A 369 11.13 -23.14 12.00
CA LEU A 369 11.53 -24.49 11.58
C LEU A 369 10.70 -25.02 10.41
N GLY A 370 9.37 -24.82 10.39
CA GLY A 370 8.56 -25.22 9.24
C GLY A 370 8.90 -24.49 7.93
N GLU A 371 9.43 -23.25 8.01
CA GLU A 371 9.99 -22.54 6.85
C GLU A 371 11.35 -23.13 6.45
N THR A 372 12.18 -23.52 7.42
CA THR A 372 13.48 -24.17 7.18
C THR A 372 13.31 -25.53 6.50
N LEU A 373 12.28 -26.29 6.88
CA LEU A 373 11.87 -27.55 6.28
C LEU A 373 11.03 -27.35 4.99
N GLN A 374 10.73 -26.11 4.60
CA GLN A 374 9.96 -25.77 3.41
C GLN A 374 8.59 -26.47 3.34
N LEU A 375 7.85 -26.55 4.45
CA LEU A 375 6.56 -27.27 4.55
C LEU A 375 5.43 -26.71 3.67
N TYR A 376 5.68 -25.61 2.94
CA TYR A 376 4.82 -25.10 1.87
C TYR A 376 5.01 -25.85 0.53
N GLY A 377 6.13 -26.54 0.32
CA GLY A 377 6.43 -27.36 -0.85
C GLY A 377 5.89 -28.79 -0.72
N LYS A 378 5.35 -29.36 -1.81
CA LYS A 378 4.64 -30.66 -1.75
C LYS A 378 5.59 -31.81 -1.44
N GLU A 379 6.76 -31.77 -2.06
CA GLU A 379 7.91 -32.65 -1.89
C GLU A 379 8.51 -32.67 -0.48
N HIS A 380 8.22 -31.66 0.35
CA HIS A 380 8.73 -31.54 1.73
C HIS A 380 7.73 -31.96 2.81
N LEU A 381 6.48 -32.27 2.45
CA LEU A 381 5.42 -32.58 3.42
C LEU A 381 5.69 -33.84 4.27
N GLU A 382 6.52 -34.76 3.80
CA GLU A 382 6.89 -35.99 4.53
C GLU A 382 7.95 -35.76 5.61
N MET A 383 8.57 -34.58 5.67
CA MET A 383 9.60 -34.24 6.68
C MET A 383 9.06 -34.11 8.11
N VAL A 384 7.74 -34.01 8.29
CA VAL A 384 7.08 -33.94 9.60
C VAL A 384 5.87 -34.86 9.70
N LYS A 385 5.56 -35.31 10.92
CA LYS A 385 4.38 -36.13 11.18
C LYS A 385 3.14 -35.24 11.35
N TRP A 386 2.31 -35.20 10.32
CA TRP A 386 1.02 -34.53 10.34
C TRP A 386 0.00 -35.27 11.21
N SER A 387 -0.98 -34.53 11.70
CA SER A 387 -2.09 -35.03 12.53
C SER A 387 -3.41 -34.42 12.09
N LYS A 388 -4.54 -35.08 12.33
CA LYS A 388 -5.86 -34.51 12.02
C LYS A 388 -6.07 -33.22 12.83
N ALA A 389 -6.42 -32.12 12.15
CA ALA A 389 -6.67 -30.87 12.83
C ALA A 389 -8.05 -30.85 13.48
N ASP A 390 -8.08 -30.56 14.78
CA ASP A 390 -9.25 -29.95 15.42
C ASP A 390 -9.08 -28.42 15.34
N ILE A 391 -9.93 -27.79 14.55
CA ILE A 391 -9.90 -26.35 14.25
C ILE A 391 -10.60 -25.54 15.35
N SER A 392 -11.30 -26.19 16.28
CA SER A 392 -11.91 -25.52 17.44
C SER A 392 -10.89 -25.11 18.51
N ILE A 393 -9.69 -25.71 18.47
CA ILE A 393 -8.61 -25.46 19.43
C ILE A 393 -7.57 -24.53 18.79
N ALA A 394 -7.61 -23.25 19.17
CA ALA A 394 -6.58 -22.29 18.78
C ALA A 394 -5.22 -22.69 19.38
N GLN A 395 -4.25 -23.00 18.52
CA GLN A 395 -2.87 -23.27 18.92
C GLN A 395 -1.94 -22.30 18.17
N PRO A 396 -1.01 -21.64 18.87
CA PRO A 396 0.00 -20.80 18.22
C PRO A 396 0.93 -21.69 17.39
N LEU A 397 1.64 -21.08 16.41
CA LEU A 397 2.70 -21.72 15.63
C LEU A 397 2.28 -23.06 15.01
N THR A 398 1.10 -23.09 14.39
CA THR A 398 0.56 -24.31 13.78
C THR A 398 0.51 -24.15 12.27
N TRP A 399 1.17 -25.07 11.57
CA TRP A 399 1.05 -25.27 10.13
C TRP A 399 -0.21 -26.07 9.83
N PHE A 400 -0.96 -25.65 8.83
CA PHE A 400 -2.16 -26.33 8.36
C PHE A 400 -2.04 -26.66 6.87
N LYS A 401 -2.48 -27.84 6.46
CA LYS A 401 -2.55 -28.23 5.05
C LYS A 401 -3.85 -28.97 4.71
N LEU A 402 -4.20 -28.95 3.43
CA LEU A 402 -5.19 -29.82 2.79
C LEU A 402 -4.95 -29.86 1.28
N GLU A 403 -5.66 -30.74 0.57
CA GLU A 403 -5.75 -30.72 -0.89
C GLU A 403 -7.19 -30.36 -1.32
N PHE A 404 -7.32 -29.62 -2.43
CA PHE A 404 -8.61 -29.25 -3.00
C PHE A 404 -8.56 -29.14 -4.53
N ASP A 405 -9.57 -29.66 -5.22
CA ASP A 405 -9.77 -29.41 -6.64
C ASP A 405 -10.07 -27.92 -6.91
N THR A 406 -9.51 -27.39 -7.99
CA THR A 406 -9.74 -26.04 -8.51
C THR A 406 -11.24 -25.74 -8.67
N PRO A 407 -11.73 -24.57 -8.20
CA PRO A 407 -13.09 -24.11 -8.49
C PRO A 407 -13.40 -24.05 -9.98
N LYS A 408 -14.67 -24.24 -10.35
CA LYS A 408 -15.12 -24.10 -11.74
C LYS A 408 -15.31 -22.62 -12.11
N GLY A 409 -14.98 -22.27 -13.35
CA GLY A 409 -15.18 -20.92 -13.91
C GLY A 409 -13.85 -20.20 -14.16
N ASN A 410 -13.95 -18.94 -14.58
CA ASN A 410 -12.81 -18.05 -14.86
C ASN A 410 -12.80 -16.83 -13.92
N ASP A 411 -13.68 -16.79 -12.92
CA ASP A 411 -13.76 -15.69 -11.95
C ASP A 411 -12.57 -15.73 -10.99
N PRO A 412 -12.11 -14.57 -10.46
CA PRO A 412 -11.06 -14.54 -9.43
C PRO A 412 -11.44 -15.36 -8.19
N VAL A 413 -10.48 -16.14 -7.69
CA VAL A 413 -10.64 -17.00 -6.50
C VAL A 413 -9.90 -16.39 -5.32
N VAL A 414 -10.55 -16.40 -4.16
CA VAL A 414 -10.00 -15.92 -2.88
C VAL A 414 -10.14 -17.00 -1.82
N LEU A 415 -9.26 -17.01 -0.82
CA LEU A 415 -9.21 -18.02 0.23
C LEU A 415 -9.74 -17.42 1.54
N ASN A 416 -11.02 -17.65 1.86
CA ASN A 416 -11.64 -17.04 3.05
C ASN A 416 -10.91 -17.44 4.35
N LEU A 417 -10.08 -16.54 4.87
CA LEU A 417 -9.29 -16.73 6.10
C LEU A 417 -9.93 -16.09 7.33
N ALA A 418 -11.19 -15.63 7.27
CA ALA A 418 -11.83 -14.85 8.34
C ALA A 418 -11.94 -15.54 9.72
N THR A 419 -11.73 -16.86 9.79
CA THR A 419 -11.67 -17.63 11.05
C THR A 419 -10.26 -17.77 11.63
N MET A 420 -9.24 -17.31 10.92
CA MET A 420 -7.83 -17.37 11.33
C MET A 420 -7.41 -16.10 12.07
N SER A 421 -6.19 -16.06 12.63
CA SER A 421 -5.66 -14.92 13.37
C SER A 421 -4.60 -14.14 12.59
N LYS A 422 -3.38 -14.68 12.48
CA LYS A 422 -2.25 -14.14 11.72
C LYS A 422 -1.41 -15.29 11.13
N GLY A 423 -0.88 -15.10 9.93
CA GLY A 423 0.07 -16.02 9.33
C GLY A 423 0.46 -15.60 7.91
N GLU A 424 0.87 -16.60 7.13
CA GLU A 424 1.08 -16.55 5.69
C GLU A 424 0.41 -17.79 5.09
N ALA A 425 0.02 -17.72 3.82
CA ALA A 425 -0.68 -18.81 3.14
C ALA A 425 0.00 -19.13 1.80
N TRP A 426 -0.04 -20.41 1.41
CA TRP A 426 0.58 -20.91 0.20
C TRP A 426 -0.40 -21.77 -0.60
N VAL A 427 -0.28 -21.73 -1.93
CA VAL A 427 -0.99 -22.60 -2.86
C VAL A 427 0.05 -23.19 -3.81
N ASN A 428 0.20 -24.52 -3.82
CA ASN A 428 1.16 -25.24 -4.65
C ASN A 428 2.61 -24.70 -4.54
N GLY A 429 3.09 -24.48 -3.30
CA GLY A 429 4.41 -23.90 -3.03
C GLY A 429 4.52 -22.38 -3.21
N GLN A 430 3.57 -21.73 -3.88
CA GLN A 430 3.58 -20.29 -4.11
C GLN A 430 2.90 -19.56 -2.95
N SER A 431 3.58 -18.60 -2.33
CA SER A 431 2.97 -17.78 -1.27
C SER A 431 1.97 -16.80 -1.86
N ILE A 432 0.72 -16.91 -1.43
CA ILE A 432 -0.32 -15.91 -1.71
C ILE A 432 -0.25 -14.71 -0.76
N GLY A 433 0.77 -14.69 0.12
CA GLY A 433 1.10 -13.61 1.02
C GLY A 433 0.53 -13.75 2.42
N ARG A 434 0.78 -12.72 3.23
CA ARG A 434 0.43 -12.68 4.66
C ARG A 434 -1.08 -12.55 4.87
N TYR A 435 -1.52 -12.87 6.08
CA TYR A 435 -2.84 -12.48 6.60
C TYR A 435 -2.73 -12.04 8.06
N TRP A 436 -3.56 -11.08 8.47
CA TRP A 436 -3.67 -10.66 9.87
C TRP A 436 -5.09 -10.18 10.19
N ILE A 437 -6.00 -11.14 10.26
CA ILE A 437 -7.43 -10.95 10.50
C ILE A 437 -7.70 -10.47 11.95
N SER A 438 -6.89 -10.91 12.92
CA SER A 438 -7.05 -10.46 14.31
C SER A 438 -6.66 -9.00 14.56
N PHE A 439 -6.01 -8.31 13.59
CA PHE A 439 -5.76 -6.88 13.68
C PHE A 439 -6.97 -6.10 13.16
N LEU A 440 -7.90 -5.84 14.08
CA LEU A 440 -9.15 -5.14 13.80
C LEU A 440 -8.95 -3.63 13.58
N THR A 441 -9.78 -3.04 12.75
CA THR A 441 -9.91 -1.58 12.61
C THR A 441 -10.61 -0.97 13.83
N SER A 442 -10.64 0.37 13.88
CA SER A 442 -11.41 1.13 14.88
C SER A 442 -12.93 0.84 14.88
N LYS A 443 -13.44 0.11 13.87
CA LYS A 443 -14.84 -0.36 13.80
C LYS A 443 -15.03 -1.81 14.27
N GLY A 444 -13.96 -2.50 14.70
CA GLY A 444 -14.04 -3.89 15.16
C GLY A 444 -14.13 -4.93 14.05
N HIS A 445 -13.64 -4.63 12.84
CA HIS A 445 -13.63 -5.55 11.70
C HIS A 445 -12.21 -5.73 11.16
N PRO A 446 -11.85 -6.86 10.53
CA PRO A 446 -10.52 -7.04 9.97
C PRO A 446 -10.29 -6.11 8.78
N SER A 447 -9.08 -5.56 8.64
CA SER A 447 -8.67 -4.75 7.47
C SER A 447 -8.59 -5.55 6.17
N GLN A 448 -8.61 -6.88 6.25
CA GLN A 448 -8.39 -7.81 5.15
C GLN A 448 -9.37 -8.98 5.29
N THR A 449 -9.95 -9.38 4.16
CA THR A 449 -10.52 -10.71 3.96
C THR A 449 -9.96 -11.22 2.64
N LEU A 450 -8.87 -11.98 2.73
CA LEU A 450 -8.61 -13.03 1.73
C LEU A 450 -9.74 -14.04 1.85
#